data_AF-A0A8B6Y3G2-F1
#
_entry.id   AF-A0A8B6Y3G2-F1
#
_cell.length_a   1.000
_cell.length_b   1.000
_cell.length_c   1.000
_cell.angle_alpha   90.00
_cell.angle_beta   90.00
_cell.angle_gamma   90.00
#
_symmetry.space_group_name_H-M   'P 1'
#
loop_
_entity.id
_entity.type
_entity.pdbx_description
1 polymer ?
#
loop_
_entity_poly.entity_id
_entity_poly.type
_entity_poly.pdbx_seq_one_letter_code
_entity_poly.pdbx_strand_id
1 'polypeptide(L)'
;MPTSDALNFTEKPMIYESIEKFEYHVSCIQYQSKITNFDNPGTEISITINQEGLFTLPSEAFILIEGRLVKADGTSYVNADAVTLVNNGLTYLFGRAEYQLSGQYVENIIILGRTTTMIGLLKYPHYFQNVQGINQLWYKDSSTTAAIATNLGFAPRQSYLIQEPNTKRKFSFSVPLKHIFGFCDTYNKVVYGLTHKLTLIRDDNNNAIFRATGTAAGQVNLTKVSLFIPHVKPSLEYELKLNKEIELKIPLPVSYIERRSESIVVPQTTDFTWTVNITSSSTRPRFIIVGFQTNKNNSQEQNPAIFDHCD
;
A
#
# COMPACT_ATOMS: atom_id res chain seq x y z
N MET A 1 -17.70 41.25 -9.04
CA MET A 1 -18.48 41.35 -7.79
C MET A 1 -19.32 40.08 -7.70
N PRO A 2 -19.22 39.28 -6.62
CA PRO A 2 -20.07 38.11 -6.47
C PRO A 2 -21.53 38.58 -6.34
N THR A 3 -22.41 37.96 -7.11
CA THR A 3 -23.86 38.20 -7.13
C THR A 3 -24.49 37.87 -5.78
N SER A 4 -25.57 38.57 -5.42
CA SER A 4 -26.19 38.61 -4.09
C SER A 4 -26.64 37.25 -3.51
N ASP A 5 -26.69 36.20 -4.32
CA ASP A 5 -27.10 34.86 -3.89
C ASP A 5 -26.05 34.14 -3.02
N ALA A 6 -24.78 34.56 -3.06
CA ALA A 6 -23.74 33.97 -2.20
C ALA A 6 -23.84 34.38 -0.71
N LEU A 7 -24.69 35.35 -0.38
CA LEU A 7 -24.80 35.95 0.96
C LEU A 7 -26.15 35.68 1.65
N ASN A 8 -27.04 34.89 1.06
CA ASN A 8 -28.36 34.61 1.62
C ASN A 8 -28.35 33.37 2.53
N PHE A 9 -27.79 33.49 3.73
CA PHE A 9 -27.70 32.40 4.73
C PHE A 9 -29.03 32.13 5.48
N THR A 10 -30.10 32.83 5.12
CA THR A 10 -31.44 32.70 5.73
C THR A 10 -32.42 31.86 4.92
N GLU A 11 -31.99 31.29 3.79
CA GLU A 11 -32.84 30.41 2.98
C GLU A 11 -33.11 29.09 3.72
N LYS A 12 -34.39 28.69 3.82
CA LYS A 12 -34.74 27.40 4.41
C LYS A 12 -34.17 26.29 3.53
N PRO A 13 -33.45 25.31 4.09
CA PRO A 13 -32.87 24.24 3.30
C PRO A 13 -33.99 23.47 2.57
N MET A 14 -33.86 23.33 1.25
CA MET A 14 -34.63 22.32 0.53
C MET A 14 -34.15 20.95 1.00
N ILE A 15 -34.91 20.34 1.92
CA ILE A 15 -34.69 18.98 2.35
C ILE A 15 -35.21 18.09 1.21
N TYR A 16 -34.30 17.58 0.40
CA TYR A 16 -34.56 16.38 -0.40
C TYR A 16 -34.67 15.21 0.59
N GLU A 17 -35.90 14.76 0.87
CA GLU A 17 -36.22 13.59 1.71
C GLU A 17 -35.76 12.24 1.13
N SER A 18 -34.75 12.22 0.25
CA SER A 18 -34.21 10.98 -0.34
C SER A 18 -32.73 10.74 -0.05
N ILE A 19 -32.09 11.57 0.78
CA ILE A 19 -30.71 11.35 1.23
C ILE A 19 -30.61 11.71 2.72
N GLU A 20 -31.35 10.97 3.55
CA GLU A 20 -30.99 10.86 4.96
C GLU A 20 -29.68 10.07 5.04
N LYS A 21 -28.59 10.82 5.18
CA LYS A 21 -27.41 10.48 6.00
C LYS A 21 -27.34 8.99 6.36
N PHE A 22 -26.63 8.22 5.53
CA PHE A 22 -26.34 6.82 5.83
C PHE A 22 -25.52 6.73 7.13
N GLU A 23 -26.18 6.49 8.26
CA GLU A 23 -25.54 6.07 9.51
C GLU A 23 -25.09 4.62 9.37
N TYR A 24 -23.99 4.40 8.64
CA TYR A 24 -23.23 3.17 8.79
C TYR A 24 -22.23 3.37 9.92
N HIS A 25 -22.33 2.55 10.98
CA HIS A 25 -21.24 2.45 11.94
C HIS A 25 -20.10 1.69 11.27
N VAL A 26 -19.07 2.43 10.87
CA VAL A 26 -17.85 1.85 10.30
C VAL A 26 -16.86 1.61 11.44
N SER A 27 -16.61 0.35 11.76
CA SER A 27 -15.60 -0.04 12.74
C SER A 27 -14.43 -0.69 12.03
N CYS A 28 -13.23 -0.15 12.20
CA CYS A 28 -12.03 -0.73 11.60
C CYS A 28 -11.48 -1.81 12.54
N ILE A 29 -11.58 -3.08 12.12
CA ILE A 29 -11.22 -4.22 12.96
C ILE A 29 -9.83 -4.72 12.57
N GLN A 30 -9.01 -4.97 13.59
CA GLN A 30 -7.66 -5.48 13.43
C GLN A 30 -7.64 -7.01 13.37
N TYR A 31 -6.91 -7.53 12.39
CA TYR A 31 -6.62 -8.94 12.21
C TYR A 31 -5.11 -9.17 12.21
N GLN A 32 -4.66 -10.07 13.07
CA GLN A 32 -3.24 -10.36 13.26
C GLN A 32 -2.76 -11.43 12.28
N SER A 33 -1.46 -11.37 11.95
CA SER A 33 -0.78 -12.48 11.26
C SER A 33 -0.75 -13.73 12.11
N LYS A 34 -0.74 -14.90 11.45
CA LYS A 34 -0.59 -16.19 12.14
C LYS A 34 0.81 -16.41 12.73
N ILE A 35 1.80 -15.69 12.20
CA ILE A 35 3.20 -15.77 12.63
C ILE A 35 3.60 -14.50 13.39
N THR A 36 4.67 -14.62 14.18
CA THR A 36 5.26 -13.53 14.96
C THR A 36 6.73 -13.26 14.59
N ASN A 37 7.37 -14.15 13.83
CA ASN A 37 8.70 -13.94 13.27
C ASN A 37 8.58 -13.63 11.78
N PHE A 38 8.93 -12.41 11.40
CA PHE A 38 8.73 -11.86 10.05
C PHE A 38 10.04 -11.62 9.30
N ASP A 39 11.19 -11.75 9.97
CA ASP A 39 12.44 -11.13 9.51
C ASP A 39 13.19 -11.96 8.47
N ASN A 40 12.87 -13.26 8.37
CA ASN A 40 13.52 -14.16 7.43
C ASN A 40 12.95 -13.96 6.01
N PRO A 41 13.79 -13.68 4.99
CA PRO A 41 13.36 -13.65 3.59
C PRO A 41 12.67 -14.95 3.17
N GLY A 42 11.63 -14.85 2.35
CA GLY A 42 10.78 -15.97 1.94
C GLY A 42 9.68 -16.35 2.93
N THR A 43 9.66 -15.75 4.13
CA THR A 43 8.58 -15.98 5.10
C THR A 43 7.23 -15.55 4.54
N GLU A 44 6.25 -16.45 4.60
CA GLU A 44 4.87 -16.15 4.27
C GLU A 44 4.12 -15.58 5.47
N ILE A 45 3.61 -14.36 5.32
CA ILE A 45 2.76 -13.67 6.28
C ILE A 45 1.33 -13.73 5.77
N SER A 46 0.56 -14.68 6.28
CA SER A 46 -0.84 -14.89 5.94
C SER A 46 -1.77 -14.36 7.03
N ILE A 47 -2.73 -13.51 6.64
CA ILE A 47 -3.81 -12.98 7.48
C ILE A 47 -5.13 -13.38 6.87
N THR A 48 -6.02 -13.98 7.65
CA THR A 48 -7.30 -14.52 7.17
C THR A 48 -8.46 -14.02 8.02
N ILE A 49 -9.54 -13.58 7.38
CA ILE A 49 -10.79 -13.14 8.00
C ILE A 49 -11.87 -14.16 7.61
N ASN A 50 -12.27 -15.00 8.56
CA ASN A 50 -13.24 -16.10 8.36
C ASN A 50 -14.63 -15.79 8.95
N GLN A 51 -14.95 -14.52 9.24
CA GLN A 51 -16.21 -14.17 9.89
C GLN A 51 -17.33 -14.07 8.83
N GLU A 52 -18.26 -15.01 8.89
CA GLU A 52 -19.45 -15.02 8.03
C GLU A 52 -20.45 -13.93 8.45
N GLY A 53 -21.26 -13.46 7.49
CA GLY A 53 -22.32 -12.49 7.74
C GLY A 53 -21.87 -11.03 7.94
N LEU A 54 -20.58 -10.72 7.70
CA LEU A 54 -20.08 -9.36 7.75
C LEU A 54 -20.17 -8.64 6.41
N PHE A 55 -20.47 -7.35 6.45
CA PHE A 55 -20.19 -6.43 5.36
C PHE A 55 -18.84 -5.77 5.58
N THR A 56 -17.85 -6.11 4.76
CA THR A 56 -16.51 -5.55 4.79
C THR A 56 -16.32 -4.53 3.68
N LEU A 57 -15.46 -3.52 3.88
CA LEU A 57 -15.14 -2.53 2.85
C LEU A 57 -13.64 -2.55 2.51
N PRO A 58 -13.20 -3.44 1.59
CA PRO A 58 -11.79 -3.58 1.22
C PRO A 58 -11.13 -2.30 0.69
N SER A 59 -11.89 -1.38 0.10
CA SER A 59 -11.35 -0.14 -0.46
C SER A 59 -10.76 0.82 0.58
N GLU A 60 -11.21 0.71 1.82
CA GLU A 60 -10.73 1.49 2.96
C GLU A 60 -9.92 0.64 3.95
N ALA A 61 -9.52 -0.57 3.55
CA ALA A 61 -8.62 -1.42 4.32
C ALA A 61 -7.15 -1.00 4.17
N PHE A 62 -6.35 -1.29 5.19
CA PHE A 62 -4.91 -1.02 5.19
C PHE A 62 -4.15 -2.06 6.02
N ILE A 63 -2.85 -2.17 5.76
CA ILE A 63 -1.93 -3.01 6.51
C ILE A 63 -1.16 -2.11 7.46
N LEU A 64 -1.17 -2.42 8.76
CA LEU A 64 -0.31 -1.79 9.75
C LEU A 64 0.99 -2.58 9.87
N ILE A 65 2.12 -1.90 9.70
CA ILE A 65 3.46 -2.47 9.79
C ILE A 65 4.20 -1.72 10.89
N GLU A 66 4.61 -2.46 11.93
CA GLU A 66 5.45 -1.94 13.00
C GLU A 66 6.79 -2.67 13.00
N GLY A 67 7.86 -1.94 13.29
CA GLY A 67 9.20 -2.49 13.32
C GLY A 67 10.24 -1.49 13.77
N ARG A 68 11.50 -1.79 13.49
CA ARG A 68 12.64 -0.91 13.75
C ARG A 68 13.71 -1.09 12.67
N LEU A 69 14.42 -0.01 12.38
CA LEU A 69 15.60 -0.01 11.53
C LEU A 69 16.84 -0.02 12.43
N VAL A 70 17.64 -1.08 12.34
CA VAL A 70 18.85 -1.30 13.13
C VAL A 70 20.03 -1.57 12.21
N LYS A 71 21.25 -1.46 12.73
CA LYS A 71 22.46 -1.93 12.03
C LYS A 71 22.38 -3.46 11.91
N ALA A 72 23.09 -4.02 10.93
CA ALA A 72 23.13 -5.46 10.69
C ALA A 72 23.65 -6.27 11.89
N ASP A 73 24.43 -5.65 12.79
CA ASP A 73 24.87 -6.25 14.06
C ASP A 73 23.83 -6.15 15.20
N GLY A 74 22.62 -5.64 14.90
CA GLY A 74 21.54 -5.44 15.85
C GLY A 74 21.68 -4.18 16.72
N THR A 75 22.79 -3.45 16.63
CA THR A 75 22.96 -2.17 17.32
C THR A 75 22.16 -1.08 16.64
N SER A 76 21.87 -0.01 17.38
CA SER A 76 20.95 1.02 16.90
C SER A 76 21.70 2.19 16.25
N TYR A 77 21.18 2.71 15.13
CA TYR A 77 21.72 3.91 14.45
C TYR A 77 21.58 5.18 15.26
N VAL A 78 22.55 6.09 15.16
CA VAL A 78 22.51 7.43 15.79
C VAL A 78 22.02 8.49 14.80
N ASN A 79 21.63 9.67 15.28
CA ASN A 79 21.00 10.72 14.45
C ASN A 79 21.87 11.17 13.26
N ALA A 80 23.19 11.10 13.39
CA ALA A 80 24.14 11.45 12.34
C ALA A 80 24.33 10.35 11.27
N ASP A 81 23.87 9.12 11.53
CA ASP A 81 23.95 8.03 10.56
C ASP A 81 22.98 8.32 9.41
N ALA A 82 23.54 8.53 8.21
CA ALA A 82 22.77 8.80 7.00
C ALA A 82 22.18 7.50 6.43
N VAL A 83 21.11 7.02 7.06
CA VAL A 83 20.35 5.84 6.66
C VAL A 83 18.84 6.04 6.87
N THR A 84 18.03 5.51 5.96
CA THR A 84 16.56 5.51 6.04
C THR A 84 16.01 4.35 5.22
N LEU A 85 14.69 4.14 5.25
CA LEU A 85 14.01 3.34 4.23
C LEU A 85 13.71 4.19 2.99
N VAL A 86 13.75 3.62 1.80
CA VAL A 86 13.41 4.27 0.51
C VAL A 86 11.99 4.85 0.49
N ASN A 87 11.68 5.72 -0.47
CA ASN A 87 10.30 6.14 -0.69
C ASN A 87 9.42 4.89 -0.93
N ASN A 88 8.26 4.82 -0.27
CA ASN A 88 7.40 3.63 -0.30
C ASN A 88 8.07 2.36 0.29
N GLY A 89 9.12 2.53 1.12
CA GLY A 89 10.02 1.46 1.56
C GLY A 89 9.36 0.29 2.30
N LEU A 90 8.17 0.49 2.88
CA LEU A 90 7.41 -0.58 3.53
C LEU A 90 7.01 -1.69 2.55
N THR A 91 6.63 -1.33 1.32
CA THR A 91 6.27 -2.32 0.30
C THR A 91 7.48 -2.99 -0.32
N TYR A 92 8.67 -2.36 -0.25
CA TYR A 92 9.94 -2.98 -0.65
C TYR A 92 10.41 -4.06 0.34
N LEU A 93 9.82 -4.16 1.53
CA LEU A 93 10.09 -5.25 2.46
C LEU A 93 9.44 -6.58 2.01
N PHE A 94 8.54 -6.53 1.03
CA PHE A 94 7.82 -7.71 0.54
C PHE A 94 8.07 -7.87 -0.96
N GLY A 95 8.32 -9.11 -1.39
CA GLY A 95 8.57 -9.44 -2.78
C GLY A 95 7.26 -9.70 -3.53
N ARG A 96 6.22 -10.11 -2.79
CA ARG A 96 4.92 -10.47 -3.34
C ARG A 96 3.80 -10.13 -2.36
N ALA A 97 2.68 -9.66 -2.88
CA ALA A 97 1.41 -9.52 -2.16
C ALA A 97 0.28 -10.17 -2.96
N GLU A 98 -0.55 -10.95 -2.27
CA GLU A 98 -1.66 -11.69 -2.87
C GLU A 98 -2.92 -11.48 -2.05
N TYR A 99 -4.03 -11.28 -2.74
CA TYR A 99 -5.34 -11.10 -2.15
C TYR A 99 -6.33 -12.11 -2.72
N GLN A 100 -7.01 -12.82 -1.81
CA GLN A 100 -7.99 -13.85 -2.12
C GLN A 100 -9.33 -13.55 -1.44
N LEU A 101 -10.41 -13.85 -2.16
CA LEU A 101 -11.78 -13.82 -1.64
C LEU A 101 -12.39 -15.21 -1.77
N SER A 102 -12.77 -15.82 -0.64
CA SER A 102 -13.33 -17.17 -0.55
C SER A 102 -12.54 -18.23 -1.34
N GLY A 103 -11.20 -18.14 -1.27
CA GLY A 103 -10.27 -19.05 -1.96
C GLY A 103 -10.02 -18.75 -3.45
N GLN A 104 -10.71 -17.77 -4.03
CA GLN A 104 -10.46 -17.30 -5.39
C GLN A 104 -9.37 -16.22 -5.39
N TYR A 105 -8.41 -16.33 -6.31
CA TYR A 105 -7.39 -15.30 -6.50
C TYR A 105 -8.04 -14.05 -7.10
N VAL A 106 -7.94 -12.93 -6.38
CA VAL A 106 -8.34 -11.62 -6.90
C VAL A 106 -7.15 -11.01 -7.62
N GLU A 107 -6.04 -10.83 -6.92
CA GLU A 107 -4.81 -10.24 -7.47
C GLU A 107 -3.57 -10.86 -6.83
N ASN A 108 -2.50 -10.96 -7.62
CA ASN A 108 -1.17 -11.35 -7.18
C ASN A 108 -0.14 -10.41 -7.82
N ILE A 109 0.55 -9.67 -6.97
CA ILE A 109 1.52 -8.65 -7.38
C ILE A 109 2.89 -9.09 -6.91
N ILE A 110 3.81 -9.21 -7.85
CA ILE A 110 5.23 -9.47 -7.59
C ILE A 110 6.02 -8.15 -7.66
N ILE A 111 7.31 -8.18 -7.31
CA ILE A 111 8.19 -6.99 -7.26
C ILE A 111 7.51 -5.79 -6.58
N LEU A 112 6.81 -6.07 -5.48
CA LEU A 112 5.77 -5.21 -4.88
C LEU A 112 6.22 -3.76 -4.69
N GLY A 113 7.41 -3.55 -4.13
CA GLY A 113 7.97 -2.22 -3.90
C GLY A 113 8.08 -1.38 -5.18
N ARG A 114 8.60 -1.97 -6.26
CA ARG A 114 8.74 -1.27 -7.55
C ARG A 114 7.38 -1.00 -8.18
N THR A 115 6.52 -2.01 -8.23
CA THR A 115 5.17 -1.91 -8.81
C THR A 115 4.35 -0.80 -8.16
N THR A 116 4.27 -0.81 -6.83
CA THR A 116 3.47 0.17 -6.08
C THR A 116 4.11 1.57 -6.11
N THR A 117 5.43 1.67 -6.27
CA THR A 117 6.11 2.96 -6.50
C THR A 117 5.75 3.54 -7.85
N MET A 118 5.84 2.77 -8.94
CA MET A 118 5.45 3.24 -10.28
C MET A 118 3.98 3.70 -10.31
N ILE A 119 3.08 2.89 -9.73
CA ILE A 119 1.65 3.24 -9.64
C ILE A 119 1.44 4.49 -8.80
N GLY A 120 2.09 4.58 -7.63
CA GLY A 120 1.93 5.72 -6.75
C GLY A 120 2.47 7.03 -7.35
N LEU A 121 3.51 6.97 -8.20
CA LEU A 121 4.04 8.14 -8.91
C LEU A 121 3.02 8.72 -9.89
N LEU A 122 2.22 7.88 -10.53
CA LEU A 122 1.14 8.30 -11.44
C LEU A 122 -0.14 8.70 -10.69
N LYS A 123 -0.41 8.04 -9.57
CA LYS A 123 -1.66 8.20 -8.81
C LYS A 123 -1.66 9.42 -7.89
N TYR A 124 -0.56 9.64 -7.17
CA TYR A 124 -0.54 10.64 -6.11
C TYR A 124 -0.08 12.01 -6.63
N PRO A 125 -0.86 13.09 -6.39
CA PRO A 125 -0.40 14.43 -6.73
C PRO A 125 0.79 14.82 -5.86
N HIS A 126 1.58 15.79 -6.32
CA HIS A 126 2.82 16.19 -5.63
C HIS A 126 2.62 16.56 -4.15
N TYR A 127 1.52 17.24 -3.81
CA TYR A 127 1.25 17.66 -2.42
C TYR A 127 0.92 16.50 -1.48
N PHE A 128 0.59 15.31 -1.99
CA PHE A 128 0.21 14.16 -1.17
C PHE A 128 1.29 13.81 -0.14
N GLN A 129 2.57 13.90 -0.52
CA GLN A 129 3.71 13.64 0.35
C GLN A 129 3.77 14.57 1.59
N ASN A 130 3.19 15.77 1.50
CA ASN A 130 3.21 16.78 2.56
C ASN A 130 2.00 16.68 3.51
N VAL A 131 0.98 15.88 3.18
CA VAL A 131 -0.27 15.82 3.95
C VAL A 131 -0.48 14.45 4.56
N GLN A 132 -0.54 13.40 3.73
CA GLN A 132 -0.88 12.03 4.17
C GLN A 132 0.18 11.00 3.76
N GLY A 133 1.06 11.34 2.80
CA GLY A 133 2.00 10.39 2.24
C GLY A 133 2.96 9.81 3.26
N ILE A 134 3.37 10.59 4.27
CA ILE A 134 4.27 10.10 5.31
C ILE A 134 3.69 8.92 6.12
N ASN A 135 2.37 8.83 6.25
CA ASN A 135 1.70 7.71 6.96
C ASN A 135 1.97 6.35 6.32
N GLN A 136 2.33 6.33 5.03
CA GLN A 136 2.71 5.14 4.26
C GLN A 136 4.17 5.22 3.77
N LEU A 137 4.99 6.09 4.37
CA LEU A 137 6.38 6.34 3.99
C LEU A 137 6.56 6.84 2.54
N TRP A 138 5.55 7.53 2.03
CA TRP A 138 5.56 8.17 0.72
C TRP A 138 6.09 9.60 0.83
N TYR A 139 7.40 9.75 0.72
CA TYR A 139 8.07 11.03 0.61
C TYR A 139 9.25 10.91 -0.36
N LYS A 140 9.07 11.49 -1.55
CA LYS A 140 9.97 11.30 -2.68
C LYS A 140 11.32 11.98 -2.44
N ASP A 141 12.39 11.27 -2.76
CA ASP A 141 13.74 11.84 -2.77
C ASP A 141 13.85 12.98 -3.79
N SER A 142 14.58 14.04 -3.43
CA SER A 142 14.91 15.15 -4.34
C SER A 142 16.29 14.98 -5.01
N SER A 143 17.01 13.92 -4.65
CA SER A 143 18.37 13.62 -5.12
C SER A 143 18.61 12.11 -5.09
N THR A 144 19.55 11.64 -5.91
CA THR A 144 20.02 10.24 -5.90
C THR A 144 21.00 9.95 -4.77
N THR A 145 21.41 10.96 -3.99
CA THR A 145 22.33 10.82 -2.86
C THR A 145 21.57 10.61 -1.54
N ALA A 146 22.03 9.65 -0.73
CA ALA A 146 21.57 9.47 0.65
C ALA A 146 22.16 10.57 1.54
N ALA A 147 21.45 11.69 1.70
CA ALA A 147 21.96 12.85 2.42
C ALA A 147 20.87 13.50 3.28
N ILE A 148 21.13 13.64 4.57
CA ILE A 148 20.19 14.27 5.52
C ILE A 148 19.96 15.75 5.19
N ALA A 149 21.00 16.48 4.76
CA ALA A 149 20.92 17.93 4.58
C ALA A 149 20.31 18.36 3.23
N THR A 150 20.48 17.58 2.17
CA THR A 150 20.19 18.02 0.79
C THR A 150 19.11 17.19 0.09
N ASN A 151 18.81 15.99 0.57
CA ASN A 151 17.75 15.17 0.02
C ASN A 151 16.46 15.36 0.85
N LEU A 152 15.54 16.15 0.30
CA LEU A 152 14.33 16.63 0.96
C LEU A 152 13.33 15.51 1.27
N GLY A 153 13.41 14.37 0.59
CA GLY A 153 12.60 13.19 0.94
C GLY A 153 13.27 12.24 1.91
N PHE A 154 14.61 12.24 1.92
CA PHE A 154 15.40 11.42 2.82
C PHE A 154 15.30 11.93 4.26
N ALA A 155 15.46 13.24 4.47
CA ALA A 155 15.52 13.83 5.80
C ALA A 155 14.25 13.57 6.64
N PRO A 156 13.03 13.76 6.12
CA PRO A 156 11.81 13.46 6.87
C PRO A 156 11.70 11.98 7.22
N ARG A 157 11.93 11.08 6.25
CA ARG A 157 11.88 9.63 6.51
C ARG A 157 12.91 9.21 7.56
N GLN A 158 14.13 9.75 7.51
CA GLN A 158 15.17 9.48 8.50
C GLN A 158 14.78 10.02 9.89
N SER A 159 14.18 11.21 9.97
CA SER A 159 13.68 11.78 11.22
C SER A 159 12.69 10.84 11.92
N TYR A 160 11.66 10.39 11.19
CA TYR A 160 10.63 9.48 11.72
C TYR A 160 11.18 8.11 12.12
N LEU A 161 12.20 7.59 11.42
CA LEU A 161 12.74 6.25 11.66
C LEU A 161 13.82 6.24 12.76
N ILE A 162 14.65 7.27 12.84
CA ILE A 162 15.86 7.30 13.69
C ILE A 162 15.76 8.31 14.83
N GLN A 163 15.24 9.52 14.57
CA GLN A 163 15.33 10.65 15.51
C GLN A 163 14.14 10.75 16.46
N GLU A 164 12.92 10.43 16.01
CA GLU A 164 11.69 10.89 16.69
C GLU A 164 10.98 10.00 17.73
N PRO A 165 11.28 8.70 17.99
CA PRO A 165 10.54 8.05 19.06
C PRO A 165 11.22 8.23 20.43
N ASN A 166 10.53 8.96 21.32
CA ASN A 166 10.73 9.01 22.77
C ASN A 166 10.75 7.61 23.44
N THR A 167 10.32 6.57 22.73
CA THR A 167 10.57 5.14 22.98
C THR A 167 11.46 4.54 21.88
N LYS A 168 12.75 4.89 21.89
CA LYS A 168 13.87 4.28 21.14
C LYS A 168 13.48 3.58 19.82
N ARG A 169 13.46 4.34 18.71
CA ARG A 169 13.78 3.86 17.33
C ARG A 169 12.86 2.76 16.76
N LYS A 170 11.57 2.81 17.10
CA LYS A 170 10.52 1.98 16.46
C LYS A 170 9.66 2.83 15.53
N PHE A 171 9.17 2.22 14.46
CA PHE A 171 8.23 2.84 13.54
C PHE A 171 6.90 2.09 13.51
N SER A 172 5.85 2.80 13.13
CA SER A 172 4.51 2.27 12.90
C SER A 172 3.90 3.03 11.72
N PHE A 173 3.59 2.33 10.64
CA PHE A 173 3.06 2.92 9.42
C PHE A 173 1.91 2.09 8.85
N SER A 174 1.02 2.74 8.12
CA SER A 174 -0.15 2.12 7.50
C SER A 174 -0.02 2.18 5.98
N VAL A 175 -0.11 1.03 5.31
CA VAL A 175 -0.14 0.92 3.84
C VAL A 175 -1.57 0.57 3.39
N PRO A 176 -2.30 1.48 2.74
CA PRO A 176 -3.64 1.21 2.22
C PRO A 176 -3.64 0.07 1.20
N LEU A 177 -4.65 -0.81 1.23
CA LEU A 177 -4.77 -1.88 0.24
C LEU A 177 -5.00 -1.32 -1.17
N LYS A 178 -5.66 -0.17 -1.31
CA LYS A 178 -5.81 0.56 -2.59
C LYS A 178 -4.49 1.09 -3.17
N HIS A 179 -3.43 1.18 -2.36
CA HIS A 179 -2.08 1.46 -2.84
C HIS A 179 -1.47 0.22 -3.52
N ILE A 180 -1.83 -0.98 -3.07
CA ILE A 180 -1.31 -2.25 -3.55
C ILE A 180 -2.19 -2.84 -4.67
N PHE A 181 -3.45 -3.15 -4.36
CA PHE A 181 -4.39 -3.88 -5.21
C PHE A 181 -5.34 -2.96 -5.97
N GLY A 182 -5.57 -3.25 -7.24
CA GLY A 182 -6.47 -2.46 -8.10
C GLY A 182 -7.95 -2.75 -7.83
N PHE A 183 -8.28 -3.94 -7.34
CA PHE A 183 -9.58 -4.30 -6.77
C PHE A 183 -9.95 -3.36 -5.64
N CYS A 184 -9.08 -3.20 -4.64
CA CYS A 184 -9.33 -2.30 -3.52
C CYS A 184 -9.34 -0.83 -3.95
N ASP A 185 -8.71 -0.48 -5.07
CA ASP A 185 -8.70 0.89 -5.58
C ASP A 185 -9.97 1.27 -6.34
N THR A 186 -10.53 0.32 -7.10
CA THR A 186 -11.62 0.60 -8.04
C THR A 186 -12.98 0.05 -7.58
N TYR A 187 -12.98 -0.98 -6.73
CA TYR A 187 -14.19 -1.54 -6.15
C TYR A 187 -14.47 -0.91 -4.78
N ASN A 188 -15.27 0.16 -4.77
CA ASN A 188 -15.61 0.95 -3.58
C ASN A 188 -16.91 0.50 -2.88
N LYS A 189 -17.33 -0.75 -3.07
CA LYS A 189 -18.56 -1.32 -2.51
C LYS A 189 -18.25 -2.33 -1.41
N VAL A 190 -19.22 -2.56 -0.54
CA VAL A 190 -19.11 -3.59 0.49
C VAL A 190 -19.09 -4.99 -0.12
N VAL A 191 -18.37 -5.89 0.54
CA VAL A 191 -18.33 -7.31 0.26
C VAL A 191 -19.01 -8.03 1.42
N TYR A 192 -19.98 -8.89 1.12
CA TYR A 192 -20.77 -9.59 2.12
C TYR A 192 -20.33 -11.04 2.28
N GLY A 193 -19.98 -11.44 3.50
CA GLY A 193 -19.81 -12.83 3.91
C GLY A 193 -18.71 -13.61 3.19
N LEU A 194 -17.82 -12.94 2.44
CA LEU A 194 -16.67 -13.59 1.81
C LEU A 194 -15.50 -13.70 2.78
N THR A 195 -14.79 -14.83 2.73
CA THR A 195 -13.55 -15.00 3.48
C THR A 195 -12.45 -14.19 2.81
N HIS A 196 -11.79 -13.30 3.55
CA HIS A 196 -10.65 -12.54 3.02
C HIS A 196 -9.36 -13.23 3.41
N LYS A 197 -8.41 -13.35 2.47
CA LYS A 197 -7.04 -13.76 2.79
C LYS A 197 -6.05 -12.84 2.10
N LEU A 198 -5.21 -12.22 2.91
CA LEU A 198 -4.05 -11.43 2.47
C LEU A 198 -2.79 -12.23 2.77
N THR A 199 -1.97 -12.42 1.76
CA THR A 199 -0.67 -13.09 1.86
C THR A 199 0.43 -12.13 1.43
N LEU A 200 1.43 -11.91 2.28
CA LEU A 200 2.64 -11.15 1.95
C LEU A 200 3.85 -12.08 2.04
N ILE A 201 4.74 -12.05 1.04
CA ILE A 201 6.01 -12.79 1.09
C ILE A 201 7.12 -11.82 1.41
N ARG A 202 7.81 -12.05 2.53
CA ARG A 202 8.96 -11.26 2.96
C ARG A 202 10.10 -11.32 1.93
N ASP A 203 10.65 -10.17 1.55
CA ASP A 203 11.87 -10.07 0.74
C ASP A 203 13.09 -9.74 1.61
N ASP A 204 14.27 -9.64 1.01
CA ASP A 204 15.45 -9.06 1.65
C ASP A 204 15.28 -7.56 1.97
N ASN A 205 16.10 -7.03 2.87
CA ASN A 205 16.06 -5.62 3.30
C ASN A 205 16.76 -4.66 2.33
N ASN A 206 17.65 -5.15 1.47
CA ASN A 206 18.56 -4.31 0.72
C ASN A 206 17.85 -3.33 -0.22
N ASN A 207 16.72 -3.73 -0.80
CA ASN A 207 15.92 -2.86 -1.67
C ASN A 207 15.06 -1.86 -0.89
N ALA A 208 14.81 -2.09 0.40
CA ALA A 208 13.98 -1.24 1.23
C ALA A 208 14.80 -0.15 1.96
N ILE A 209 16.09 -0.38 2.18
CA ILE A 209 16.98 0.52 2.93
C ILE A 209 17.82 1.35 1.96
N PHE A 210 17.99 2.64 2.26
CA PHE A 210 18.89 3.54 1.54
C PHE A 210 19.84 4.23 2.53
N ARG A 211 21.14 4.05 2.34
CA ARG A 211 22.21 4.59 3.20
C ARG A 211 23.31 5.27 2.39
N ALA A 212 24.01 6.20 3.02
CA ALA A 212 25.21 6.80 2.46
C ALA A 212 26.38 5.82 2.50
N THR A 213 27.30 5.93 1.54
CA THR A 213 28.58 5.22 1.57
C THR A 213 29.32 5.51 2.89
N GLY A 214 29.86 4.47 3.51
CA GLY A 214 30.51 4.56 4.82
C GLY A 214 29.57 4.47 6.03
N THR A 215 28.25 4.59 5.86
CA THR A 215 27.28 4.28 6.94
C THR A 215 27.11 2.78 7.05
N ALA A 216 27.02 2.22 8.27
CA ALA A 216 26.86 0.77 8.47
C ALA A 216 25.61 0.21 7.75
N ALA A 217 25.69 -1.01 7.24
CA ALA A 217 24.56 -1.72 6.64
C ALA A 217 23.44 -1.97 7.66
N GLY A 218 22.20 -1.90 7.19
CA GLY A 218 21.01 -1.95 8.02
C GLY A 218 20.19 -3.21 7.84
N GLN A 219 19.30 -3.43 8.80
CA GLN A 219 18.29 -4.48 8.81
C GLN A 219 16.99 -3.91 9.39
N VAL A 220 15.86 -4.29 8.78
CA VAL A 220 14.54 -4.02 9.36
C VAL A 220 14.09 -5.24 10.13
N ASN A 221 13.83 -5.04 11.43
CA ASN A 221 13.13 -6.03 12.25
C ASN A 221 11.66 -5.63 12.36
N LEU A 222 10.76 -6.45 11.84
CA LEU A 222 9.33 -6.25 11.98
C LEU A 222 8.86 -6.86 13.30
N THR A 223 8.04 -6.11 14.03
CA THR A 223 7.43 -6.57 15.28
C THR A 223 5.96 -6.91 15.09
N LYS A 224 5.31 -6.36 14.05
CA LYS A 224 3.89 -6.57 13.81
C LYS A 224 3.53 -6.28 12.37
N VAL A 225 2.72 -7.17 11.80
CA VAL A 225 2.04 -6.97 10.52
C VAL A 225 0.58 -7.35 10.73
N SER A 226 -0.33 -6.38 10.63
CA SER A 226 -1.76 -6.59 10.86
C SER A 226 -2.60 -6.00 9.72
N LEU A 227 -3.71 -6.65 9.40
CA LEU A 227 -4.70 -6.14 8.45
C LEU A 227 -5.81 -5.43 9.22
N PHE A 228 -6.12 -4.22 8.82
CA PHE A 228 -7.26 -3.47 9.28
C PHE A 228 -8.29 -3.39 8.15
N ILE A 229 -9.48 -3.93 8.38
CA ILE A 229 -10.59 -3.84 7.42
C ILE A 229 -11.81 -3.20 8.08
N PRO A 230 -12.45 -2.22 7.44
CA PRO A 230 -13.68 -1.65 7.94
C PRO A 230 -14.85 -2.63 7.83
N HIS A 231 -15.56 -2.82 8.93
CA HIS A 231 -16.85 -3.48 9.00
C HIS A 231 -17.95 -2.42 8.96
N VAL A 232 -18.89 -2.60 8.04
CA VAL A 232 -20.00 -1.69 7.81
C VAL A 232 -21.25 -2.32 8.42
N LYS A 233 -21.84 -1.69 9.43
CA LYS A 233 -23.14 -2.13 9.95
C LYS A 233 -24.26 -1.34 9.28
N PRO A 234 -25.09 -1.94 8.40
CA PRO A 234 -26.26 -1.28 7.84
C PRO A 234 -27.29 -0.94 8.90
N SER A 235 -28.12 0.06 8.62
CA SER A 235 -29.34 0.27 9.40
C SER A 235 -30.32 -0.88 9.15
N LEU A 236 -31.24 -1.12 10.10
CA LEU A 236 -32.18 -2.24 10.03
C LEU A 236 -32.98 -2.27 8.72
N GLU A 237 -33.38 -1.10 8.19
CA GLU A 237 -34.12 -1.02 6.94
C GLU A 237 -33.28 -1.47 5.73
N TYR A 238 -32.03 -1.04 5.64
CA TYR A 238 -31.12 -1.44 4.56
C TYR A 238 -30.67 -2.88 4.70
N GLU A 239 -30.49 -3.37 5.92
CA GLU A 239 -30.18 -4.77 6.18
C GLU A 239 -31.30 -5.68 5.67
N LEU A 240 -32.57 -5.35 5.91
CA LEU A 240 -33.72 -6.10 5.39
C LEU A 240 -33.76 -6.09 3.85
N LYS A 241 -33.42 -4.97 3.21
CA LYS A 241 -33.33 -4.87 1.74
C LYS A 241 -32.20 -5.74 1.19
N LEU A 242 -31.02 -5.66 1.79
CA LEU A 242 -29.85 -6.45 1.39
C LEU A 242 -30.11 -7.95 1.57
N ASN A 243 -30.73 -8.37 2.68
CA ASN A 243 -31.04 -9.76 2.94
C ASN A 243 -31.99 -10.35 1.88
N LYS A 244 -33.00 -9.60 1.45
CA LYS A 244 -33.88 -10.02 0.34
C LYS A 244 -33.09 -10.25 -0.95
N GLU A 245 -32.20 -9.32 -1.31
CA GLU A 245 -31.34 -9.47 -2.51
C GLU A 245 -30.38 -10.66 -2.39
N ILE A 246 -29.81 -10.89 -1.20
CA ILE A 246 -28.93 -12.04 -0.91
C ILE A 246 -29.70 -13.37 -1.04
N GLU A 247 -30.95 -13.42 -0.55
CA GLU A 247 -31.84 -14.59 -0.66
C GLU A 247 -32.17 -14.93 -2.11
N LEU A 248 -32.29 -13.92 -2.98
CA LEU A 248 -32.51 -14.13 -4.42
C LEU A 248 -31.31 -14.75 -5.13
N LYS A 249 -30.12 -14.76 -4.51
CA LYS A 249 -28.87 -15.35 -5.03
C LYS A 249 -28.53 -14.89 -6.46
N ILE A 250 -28.86 -13.64 -6.78
CA ILE A 250 -28.60 -13.08 -8.09
C ILE A 250 -27.09 -12.92 -8.29
N PRO A 251 -26.50 -13.46 -9.38
CA PRO A 251 -25.09 -13.23 -9.69
C PRO A 251 -24.84 -11.73 -9.95
N LEU A 252 -23.94 -11.13 -9.17
CA LEU A 252 -23.54 -9.74 -9.35
C LEU A 252 -22.25 -9.66 -10.17
N PRO A 253 -22.24 -9.01 -11.35
CA PRO A 253 -21.01 -8.80 -12.09
C PRO A 253 -20.11 -7.83 -11.31
N VAL A 254 -18.90 -8.28 -10.99
CA VAL A 254 -17.86 -7.47 -10.36
C VAL A 254 -16.87 -7.04 -11.42
N SER A 255 -16.68 -5.74 -11.58
CA SER A 255 -15.70 -5.15 -12.50
C SER A 255 -14.72 -4.29 -11.71
N TYR A 256 -13.43 -4.49 -11.95
CA TYR A 256 -12.34 -3.74 -11.33
C TYR A 256 -11.14 -3.70 -12.26
N ILE A 257 -10.20 -2.78 -12.00
CA ILE A 257 -8.92 -2.75 -12.69
C ILE A 257 -7.97 -3.68 -11.96
N GLU A 258 -7.60 -4.79 -12.59
CA GLU A 258 -6.56 -5.70 -12.09
C GLU A 258 -5.17 -5.07 -12.26
N ARG A 259 -4.30 -5.20 -11.27
CA ARG A 259 -2.88 -4.86 -11.39
C ARG A 259 -2.04 -6.12 -11.53
N ARG A 260 -1.13 -6.09 -12.50
CA ARG A 260 -0.13 -7.13 -12.72
C ARG A 260 1.23 -6.51 -12.92
N SER A 261 2.24 -7.25 -12.52
CA SER A 261 3.64 -6.82 -12.60
C SER A 261 4.48 -7.99 -13.08
N GLU A 262 5.42 -7.70 -13.95
CA GLU A 262 6.45 -8.64 -14.38
C GLU A 262 7.78 -7.89 -14.43
N SER A 263 8.89 -8.63 -14.42
CA SER A 263 10.23 -8.06 -14.56
C SER A 263 11.08 -8.99 -15.39
N ILE A 264 11.94 -8.40 -16.22
CA ILE A 264 12.96 -9.12 -16.97
C ILE A 264 14.31 -8.44 -16.77
N VAL A 265 15.39 -9.20 -17.03
CA VAL A 265 16.70 -8.58 -17.24
C VAL A 265 16.74 -8.11 -18.69
N VAL A 266 16.91 -6.81 -18.89
CA VAL A 266 16.96 -6.22 -20.23
C VAL A 266 18.24 -6.71 -20.94
N PRO A 267 18.13 -7.31 -22.14
CA PRO A 267 19.29 -7.71 -22.92
C PRO A 267 20.16 -6.51 -23.31
N GLN A 268 21.46 -6.72 -23.51
CA GLN A 268 22.36 -5.69 -24.05
C GLN A 268 22.19 -5.53 -25.57
N THR A 269 20.98 -5.19 -26.00
CA THR A 269 20.60 -4.96 -27.39
C THR A 269 19.88 -3.62 -27.51
N THR A 270 19.84 -3.05 -28.72
CA THR A 270 19.10 -1.81 -28.98
C THR A 270 17.59 -2.02 -28.96
N ASP A 271 17.15 -3.23 -29.34
CA ASP A 271 15.75 -3.63 -29.40
C ASP A 271 15.57 -5.02 -28.80
N PHE A 272 14.43 -5.26 -28.16
CA PHE A 272 14.02 -6.58 -27.68
C PHE A 272 12.49 -6.66 -27.62
N THR A 273 11.98 -7.90 -27.63
CA THR A 273 10.55 -8.18 -27.47
C THR A 273 10.31 -8.80 -26.11
N TRP A 274 9.33 -8.27 -25.38
CA TRP A 274 8.86 -8.84 -24.12
C TRP A 274 7.38 -9.18 -24.23
N THR A 275 7.08 -10.47 -24.12
CA THR A 275 5.70 -10.96 -24.08
C THR A 275 5.14 -10.81 -22.67
N VAL A 276 4.07 -10.02 -22.54
CA VAL A 276 3.33 -9.88 -21.29
C VAL A 276 2.25 -10.97 -21.23
N ASN A 277 2.21 -11.75 -20.15
CA ASN A 277 1.24 -12.84 -20.05
C ASN A 277 -0.13 -12.31 -19.59
N ILE A 278 -1.12 -12.43 -20.47
CA ILE A 278 -2.52 -12.12 -20.17
C ILE A 278 -3.25 -13.46 -19.99
N THR A 279 -3.60 -13.79 -18.75
CA THR A 279 -4.13 -15.10 -18.34
C THR A 279 -5.58 -15.38 -18.70
N SER A 280 -6.39 -14.40 -19.12
CA SER A 280 -7.80 -14.64 -19.43
C SER A 280 -8.32 -13.85 -20.63
N SER A 281 -9.24 -14.46 -21.37
CA SER A 281 -9.95 -13.82 -22.50
C SER A 281 -10.88 -12.67 -22.08
N SER A 282 -11.15 -12.53 -20.78
CA SER A 282 -11.98 -11.47 -20.19
C SER A 282 -11.19 -10.25 -19.73
N THR A 283 -9.85 -10.32 -19.66
CA THR A 283 -9.00 -9.19 -19.27
C THR A 283 -8.48 -8.46 -20.50
N ARG A 284 -8.62 -7.13 -20.50
CA ARG A 284 -8.09 -6.26 -21.56
C ARG A 284 -7.12 -5.26 -20.93
N PRO A 285 -5.84 -5.21 -21.35
CA PRO A 285 -4.91 -4.21 -20.88
C PRO A 285 -5.46 -2.81 -21.16
N ARG A 286 -5.52 -1.96 -20.13
CA ARG A 286 -5.93 -0.55 -20.27
C ARG A 286 -4.74 0.39 -20.25
N PHE A 287 -3.74 0.07 -19.43
CA PHE A 287 -2.53 0.86 -19.23
C PHE A 287 -1.34 -0.09 -19.11
N ILE A 288 -0.20 0.34 -19.63
CA ILE A 288 1.09 -0.31 -19.45
C ILE A 288 2.01 0.76 -18.88
N ILE A 289 2.75 0.40 -17.83
CA ILE A 289 3.73 1.28 -17.19
C ILE A 289 5.07 0.56 -17.29
N VAL A 290 6.10 1.26 -17.78
CA VAL A 290 7.43 0.68 -18.02
C VAL A 290 8.47 1.46 -17.24
N GLY A 291 9.21 0.76 -16.36
CA GLY A 291 10.29 1.34 -15.57
C GLY A 291 11.62 0.65 -15.85
N PHE A 292 12.65 1.45 -16.14
CA PHE A 292 14.03 0.97 -16.31
C PHE A 292 14.89 1.32 -15.10
N GLN A 293 15.72 0.37 -14.68
CA GLN A 293 16.68 0.54 -13.60
C GLN A 293 18.01 -0.11 -13.94
N THR A 294 19.11 0.54 -13.61
CA THR A 294 20.47 0.01 -13.77
C THR A 294 21.17 -0.06 -12.42
N ASN A 295 21.67 -1.25 -12.05
CA ASN A 295 22.50 -1.49 -10.85
C ASN A 295 21.89 -1.03 -9.51
N LYS A 296 20.55 -0.95 -9.41
CA LYS A 296 19.84 -0.55 -8.17
C LYS A 296 19.26 -1.71 -7.35
N ASN A 297 19.40 -2.95 -7.83
CA ASN A 297 18.85 -4.11 -7.15
C ASN A 297 19.81 -4.66 -6.09
N ASN A 298 19.26 -5.05 -4.94
CA ASN A 298 19.96 -5.72 -3.85
C ASN A 298 21.15 -4.91 -3.30
N SER A 299 21.03 -3.59 -3.24
CA SER A 299 22.07 -2.70 -2.70
C SER A 299 21.45 -1.58 -1.87
N GLN A 300 21.92 -1.42 -0.64
CA GLN A 300 21.47 -0.34 0.26
C GLN A 300 22.09 1.03 -0.07
N GLU A 301 23.14 1.08 -0.90
CA GLU A 301 23.77 2.33 -1.33
C GLU A 301 23.12 2.88 -2.61
N GLN A 302 22.15 2.14 -3.17
CA GLN A 302 21.40 2.50 -4.35
C GLN A 302 19.92 2.58 -4.00
N ASN A 303 19.20 3.52 -4.60
CA ASN A 303 17.78 3.75 -4.30
C ASN A 303 16.89 3.20 -5.42
N PRO A 304 16.30 1.99 -5.27
CA PRO A 304 15.40 1.42 -6.27
C PRO A 304 14.01 2.08 -6.31
N ALA A 305 13.73 3.10 -5.50
CA ALA A 305 12.52 3.92 -5.62
C ALA A 305 12.72 5.13 -6.56
N ILE A 306 13.95 5.40 -7.01
CA ILE A 306 14.27 6.38 -8.05
C ILE A 306 14.58 5.61 -9.34
N PHE A 307 13.66 5.61 -10.29
CA PHE A 307 13.83 4.96 -11.59
C PHE A 307 14.77 5.78 -12.48
N ASP A 308 15.54 5.11 -13.36
CA ASP A 308 16.38 5.81 -14.33
C ASP A 308 15.50 6.41 -15.44
N HIS A 309 14.53 5.64 -15.90
CA HIS A 309 13.47 6.05 -16.82
C HIS A 309 12.17 5.37 -16.39
N CYS A 310 11.05 6.08 -16.42
CA CYS A 310 9.73 5.54 -16.07
C CYS A 310 8.66 6.27 -16.86
N ASP A 311 8.03 5.56 -17.80
CA ASP A 311 6.98 6.06 -18.69
C ASP A 311 5.65 5.31 -18.46
#